data_AF-X1FU97-F1
#
_entry.id   AF-X1FU97-F1
#
_cell.length_a   1.000
_cell.length_b   1.000
_cell.length_c   1.000
_cell.angle_alpha   90.00
_cell.angle_beta   90.00
_cell.angle_gamma   90.00
#
_symmetry.space_group_name_H-M   'P 1'
#
loop_
_entity.id
_entity.type
_entity.pdbx_description
1 polymer ?
#
loop_
_entity_poly.entity_id
_entity_poly.type
_entity_poly.pdbx_seq_one_letter_code
_entity_poly.pdbx_strand_id
1 'polypeptide(L)' 'LNDGTVEGLRHKELPIFSIQYHSEASPGPLDNTYLFEKFLEMVREGK' A
#
# COMPACT_ATOMS: atom_id res chain seq x y z
N LEU A 1 2.44 12.58 -7.75
CA LEU A 1 2.10 13.07 -9.12
C LEU A 1 2.63 14.48 -9.40
N ASN A 2 2.71 15.35 -8.38
CA ASN A 2 2.98 16.77 -8.54
C ASN A 2 4.47 17.14 -8.58
N ASP A 3 5.31 16.41 -7.84
CA ASP A 3 6.71 16.78 -7.58
C ASP A 3 7.72 15.62 -7.79
N GLY A 4 7.22 14.44 -8.18
CA GLY A 4 8.06 13.27 -8.41
C GLY A 4 8.64 12.63 -7.15
N THR A 5 8.13 12.99 -5.96
CA THR A 5 8.52 12.32 -4.72
C THR A 5 8.08 10.85 -4.71
N VAL A 6 8.78 10.03 -3.93
CA VAL A 6 8.50 8.59 -3.81
C VAL A 6 7.33 8.38 -2.85
N GLU A 7 6.27 7.75 -3.36
CA GLU A 7 5.01 7.53 -2.61
C GLU A 7 4.85 6.08 -2.11
N GLY A 8 5.83 5.22 -2.35
CA GLY A 8 5.80 3.84 -1.93
C GLY A 8 6.99 3.03 -2.44
N LEU A 9 7.25 1.91 -1.78
CA LEU A 9 8.33 0.99 -2.11
C LEU A 9 7.80 -0.44 -2.17
N ARG A 10 8.48 -1.30 -2.92
CA ARG A 10 8.23 -2.73 -2.96
C ARG A 10 9.55 -3.49 -3.04
N HIS A 11 9.68 -4.54 -2.24
CA HIS A 11 10.82 -5.44 -2.34
C HIS A 11 10.74 -6.25 -3.64
N LYS A 12 11.87 -6.49 -4.30
CA LYS A 12 11.92 -7.13 -5.63
C LYS A 12 11.59 -8.62 -5.65
N GLU A 13 11.56 -9.25 -4.48
CA GLU A 13 11.58 -10.71 -4.33
C GLU A 13 10.62 -11.12 -3.21
N LEU A 14 10.81 -10.53 -2.03
CA LEU A 14 9.91 -10.69 -0.90
C LEU A 14 8.58 -9.96 -1.12
N PRO A 15 7.47 -10.48 -0.57
CA PRO A 15 6.15 -9.86 -0.60
C PRO A 15 6.10 -8.74 0.45
N ILE A 16 6.87 -7.68 0.24
CA ILE A 16 6.95 -6.54 1.15
C ILE A 16 6.71 -5.29 0.34
N PHE A 17 5.81 -4.44 0.82
CA PHE A 17 5.55 -3.13 0.24
C PHE A 17 5.26 -2.09 1.32
N SER A 18 5.42 -0.83 0.96
CA SER A 18 5.06 0.32 1.78
C SER A 18 4.47 1.43 0.93
N ILE A 19 3.74 2.33 1.58
CA ILE A 19 3.18 3.55 1.02
C ILE A 19 3.59 4.72 1.90
N GLN A 20 3.65 5.92 1.32
CA GLN A 20 3.95 7.15 2.04
C GLN A 20 2.69 7.81 2.62
N TYR A 21 1.53 7.56 2.01
CA TYR A 21 0.24 8.14 2.38
C TYR A 21 -0.58 7.24 3.33
N HIS A 22 -1.68 7.80 3.81
CA HIS A 22 -2.63 7.15 4.71
C HIS A 22 -3.74 6.45 3.91
N SER A 23 -3.72 5.11 3.85
CA SER A 23 -4.73 4.31 3.15
C SER A 23 -6.03 4.12 3.93
N GLU A 24 -6.00 4.38 5.23
CA GLU A 24 -7.16 4.36 6.13
C GLU A 24 -8.08 5.57 5.96
N ALA A 25 -7.61 6.60 5.24
CA ALA A 25 -8.26 7.90 5.11
C ALA A 25 -8.64 8.50 6.49
N SER A 26 -9.77 9.21 6.59
CA SER A 26 -10.30 9.83 7.81
C SER A 26 -9.49 11.02 8.38
N PRO A 27 -9.60 12.23 7.77
CA PRO A 27 -10.40 12.56 6.59
C PRO A 27 -9.67 12.22 5.28
N GLY A 28 -10.40 12.05 4.19
CA GLY A 28 -9.81 11.82 2.86
C GLY A 28 -10.62 10.87 1.98
N PRO A 29 -10.23 10.71 0.70
CA PRO A 29 -10.85 9.76 -0.21
C PRO A 29 -10.52 8.31 0.16
N LEU A 30 -11.42 7.37 -0.17
CA LEU A 30 -11.27 5.94 0.15
C LEU A 30 -10.65 5.12 -1.00
N ASP A 31 -10.05 5.81 -1.97
CA ASP A 31 -9.59 5.24 -3.25
C ASP A 31 -8.47 4.20 -3.11
N ASN A 32 -7.80 4.16 -1.95
CA ASN A 32 -6.63 3.33 -1.66
C ASN A 32 -6.89 2.22 -0.63
N THR A 33 -8.16 1.99 -0.26
CA THR A 33 -8.56 0.95 0.70
C THR A 33 -8.27 -0.48 0.23
N TYR A 34 -8.15 -0.73 -1.09
CA TYR A 34 -7.75 -2.02 -1.67
C TYR A 34 -6.36 -2.51 -1.19
N LEU A 35 -5.51 -1.60 -0.68
CA LEU A 35 -4.20 -1.98 -0.13
C LEU A 35 -4.32 -2.86 1.12
N PHE A 36 -5.42 -2.71 1.88
CA PHE A 36 -5.72 -3.61 3.00
C PHE A 36 -6.08 -5.01 2.51
N GLU A 37 -6.88 -5.13 1.44
CA GLU A 37 -7.21 -6.43 0.84
C GLU A 37 -5.96 -7.14 0.34
N LYS A 38 -5.09 -6.41 -0.36
CA LYS A 38 -3.81 -6.92 -0.85
C LYS A 38 -2.88 -7.38 0.28
N PHE A 39 -2.84 -6.63 1.39
CA PHE A 39 -2.09 -7.06 2.58
C PHE A 39 -2.66 -8.36 3.17
N LEU A 40 -3.98 -8.47 3.28
CA LEU A 40 -4.64 -9.67 3.79
C LEU A 40 -4.42 -10.88 2.88
N GLU A 41 -4.44 -10.70 1.57
CA GLU A 41 -4.11 -11.75 0.60
C GLU A 41 -2.70 -12.27 0.81
N MET A 42 -1.71 -11.39 0.97
CA MET A 42 -0.33 -11.78 1.24
C MET A 42 -0.21 -12.62 2.53
N VAL A 43 -0.86 -12.18 3.61
CA VAL A 43 -0.89 -12.93 4.89
C VAL A 43 -1.55 -14.30 4.71
N ARG A 44 -2.66 -14.40 3.97
CA ARG A 44 -3.37 -15.67 3.73
C ARG A 44 -2.55 -16.65 2.89
N GLU A 45 -1.79 -16.15 1.93
CA GLU A 45 -0.91 -16.97 1.10
C GLU A 45 0.34 -17.48 1.84
N GLY A 46 0.54 -17.07 3.11
CA GLY A 46 1.72 -17.42 3.90
C GLY A 46 3.00 -16.85 3.30
N LYS A 47 2.87 -15.73 2.59
CA LYS A 47 3.93 -15.04 1.87
C LYS A 47 4.50 -13.91 2.72
#